data_AF-E1F309-F1
#
_entry.id   AF-E1F309-F1
#
_cell.length_a   1.000
_cell.length_b   1.000
_cell.length_c   1.000
_cell.angle_alpha   90.00
_cell.angle_beta   90.00
_cell.angle_gamma   90.00
#
_symmetry.space_group_name_H-M   'P 1'
#
loop_
_entity.id
_entity.type
_entity.pdbx_description
1 polymer ?
#
loop_
_entity_poly.entity_id
_entity_poly.type
_entity_poly.pdbx_seq_one_letter_code
_entity_poly.pdbx_strand_id
1 'polypeptide(L)'
;MLFIILHLLRAAILLYASLAYLFLTPRSFIHGGSTFSREVATAIAHHYPVMAFDILPIIQGLGFPDNYNAVAELRALALSEGVTPTIALFTKGAPVIGATQDLVKEFADKNTGKHKNNMRALEGDWGLVHTLGLDAIPTLGFLATIARRSGISIISGLLLGDAPLYGSAGKPWSIAGDVASLKHSGTCSVIRGISPFAKRKEVLQRLDEAQIVVATSSDGSYIAFDTETNLASSDKFPIVSKEKQAADLLHAVKKTGQAMLFIVREHCCDAEDHEQKRALKDDVDKILTEIGSINLQGASASQYSHEKLSRIVKGELMESMRMSIRTAAAIARCATYNSRGIRGYFVSFFNVIAHTAYDRDDLDKQPFECRRLPLYDTLAAFIRNPLFAGISALYNMYFLTEHSSILFSAGRYIAYGVILNVALVACMKQFK
;
A
#
# COMPACT_ATOMS: atom_id res chain seq x y z
N MET A 1 -36.69 28.57 19.35
CA MET A 1 -35.22 28.70 19.56
C MET A 1 -34.51 27.35 19.61
N LEU A 2 -34.91 26.42 20.50
CA LEU A 2 -34.29 25.08 20.63
C LEU A 2 -34.28 24.26 19.32
N PHE A 3 -35.40 24.26 18.58
CA PHE A 3 -35.50 23.58 17.28
C PHE A 3 -34.54 24.13 16.20
N ILE A 4 -34.31 25.45 16.21
CA ILE A 4 -33.40 26.12 15.28
C ILE A 4 -31.95 25.76 15.64
N ILE A 5 -31.62 25.75 16.93
CA ILE A 5 -30.31 25.32 17.42
C ILE A 5 -30.05 23.86 17.06
N LEU A 6 -31.03 22.96 17.24
CA LEU A 6 -30.91 21.56 16.83
C LEU A 6 -30.73 21.39 15.31
N HIS A 7 -31.43 22.18 14.49
CA HIS A 7 -31.25 22.16 13.04
C HIS A 7 -29.87 22.63 12.61
N LEU A 8 -29.38 23.73 13.18
CA LEU A 8 -28.04 24.25 12.92
C LEU A 8 -26.95 23.26 13.38
N LEU A 9 -27.14 22.61 14.53
CA LEU A 9 -26.21 21.61 15.04
C LEU A 9 -26.17 20.37 14.12
N ARG A 10 -27.34 19.90 13.66
CA ARG A 10 -27.42 18.80 12.68
C ARG A 10 -26.72 19.18 11.38
N ALA A 11 -26.98 20.38 10.86
CA ALA A 11 -26.34 20.87 9.65
C ALA A 11 -24.81 20.98 9.81
N ALA A 12 -24.33 21.45 10.96
CA ALA A 12 -22.90 21.55 11.25
C ALA A 12 -22.23 20.17 11.37
N ILE A 13 -22.89 19.20 12.01
CA ILE A 13 -22.41 17.81 12.10
C ILE A 13 -22.38 17.16 10.71
N LEU A 14 -23.42 17.37 9.90
CA LEU A 14 -23.49 16.89 8.52
C LEU A 14 -22.40 17.50 7.64
N LEU A 15 -22.18 18.80 7.75
CA LEU A 15 -21.15 19.51 7.01
C LEU A 15 -19.76 19.02 7.44
N TYR A 16 -19.52 18.89 8.74
CA TYR A 16 -18.26 18.37 9.27
C TYR A 16 -18.00 16.94 8.79
N ALA A 17 -19.01 16.07 8.84
CA ALA A 17 -18.90 14.70 8.39
C ALA A 17 -18.67 14.59 6.87
N SER A 18 -19.37 15.41 6.08
CA SER A 18 -19.22 15.45 4.63
C SER A 18 -17.84 15.96 4.23
N LEU A 19 -17.35 17.01 4.92
CA LEU A 19 -15.99 17.53 4.71
C LEU A 19 -14.95 16.51 5.17
N ALA A 20 -15.13 15.87 6.33
CA ALA A 20 -14.23 14.83 6.82
C ALA A 20 -14.17 13.65 5.84
N TYR A 21 -15.31 13.17 5.34
CA TYR A 21 -15.37 12.16 4.29
C TYR A 21 -14.62 12.61 3.03
N LEU A 22 -14.84 13.84 2.55
CA LEU A 22 -14.20 14.35 1.33
C LEU A 22 -12.68 14.55 1.48
N PHE A 23 -12.20 14.90 2.68
CA PHE A 23 -10.77 15.10 2.95
C PHE A 23 -10.03 13.82 3.35
N LEU A 24 -10.73 12.79 3.84
CA LEU A 24 -10.13 11.54 4.33
C LEU A 24 -10.30 10.37 3.35
N THR A 25 -11.26 10.45 2.42
CA THR A 25 -11.39 9.49 1.32
C THR A 25 -10.22 9.68 0.35
N PRO A 26 -9.49 8.62 -0.03
CA PRO A 26 -8.33 8.77 -0.91
C PRO A 26 -8.71 9.42 -2.25
N ARG A 27 -7.81 10.22 -2.82
CA ARG A 27 -8.08 10.96 -4.05
C ARG A 27 -8.48 10.06 -5.22
N SER A 28 -7.98 8.83 -5.28
CA SER A 28 -8.36 7.83 -6.29
C SER A 28 -9.85 7.46 -6.28
N PHE A 29 -10.49 7.42 -5.10
CA PHE A 29 -11.93 7.20 -4.97
C PHE A 29 -12.74 8.38 -5.49
N ILE A 30 -12.17 9.58 -5.44
CA ILE A 30 -12.85 10.84 -5.78
C ILE A 30 -12.68 11.21 -7.26
N HIS A 31 -11.50 10.95 -7.85
CA HIS A 31 -11.16 11.49 -9.18
C HIS A 31 -11.41 10.51 -10.34
N GLY A 32 -11.75 9.25 -10.05
CA GLY A 32 -11.83 8.21 -11.09
C GLY A 32 -10.45 7.90 -11.71
N GLY A 33 -10.34 6.76 -12.40
CA GLY A 33 -9.09 6.33 -13.03
C GLY A 33 -8.35 5.21 -12.31
N SER A 34 -8.97 4.56 -11.32
CA SER A 34 -8.52 3.27 -10.78
C SER A 34 -9.74 2.46 -10.34
N THR A 35 -9.72 1.15 -10.50
CA THR A 35 -10.76 0.25 -9.96
C THR A 35 -10.23 -0.41 -8.69
N PHE A 36 -11.13 -0.67 -7.74
CA PHE A 36 -10.78 -1.28 -6.46
C PHE A 36 -11.56 -2.57 -6.29
N SER A 37 -10.93 -3.61 -5.75
CA SER A 37 -11.68 -4.75 -5.23
C SER A 37 -12.48 -4.34 -4.01
N ARG A 38 -13.61 -5.03 -3.78
CA ARG A 38 -14.46 -4.81 -2.60
C ARG A 38 -13.65 -4.91 -1.31
N GLU A 39 -12.82 -5.94 -1.19
CA GLU A 39 -11.98 -6.18 -0.01
C GLU A 39 -11.06 -4.99 0.31
N VAL A 40 -10.34 -4.48 -0.70
CA VAL A 40 -9.42 -3.35 -0.51
C VAL A 40 -10.18 -2.06 -0.25
N ALA A 41 -11.27 -1.82 -0.96
CA ALA A 41 -12.11 -0.66 -0.75
C ALA A 41 -12.67 -0.62 0.69
N THR A 42 -13.20 -1.75 1.18
CA THR A 42 -13.67 -1.90 2.55
C THR A 42 -12.52 -1.69 3.54
N ALA A 43 -11.36 -2.31 3.33
CA ALA A 43 -10.24 -2.16 4.26
C ALA A 43 -9.76 -0.70 4.38
N ILE A 44 -9.63 0.01 3.25
CA ILE A 44 -9.30 1.43 3.22
C ILE A 44 -10.38 2.24 3.95
N ALA A 45 -11.66 1.99 3.63
CA ALA A 45 -12.79 2.71 4.20
C ALA A 45 -12.91 2.52 5.72
N HIS A 46 -12.55 1.34 6.23
CA HIS A 46 -12.60 1.02 7.65
C HIS A 46 -11.30 1.35 8.40
N HIS A 47 -10.30 1.93 7.75
CA HIS A 47 -8.96 2.12 8.32
C HIS A 47 -8.41 0.80 8.90
N TYR A 48 -8.54 -0.26 8.12
CA TYR A 48 -7.83 -1.51 8.33
C TYR A 48 -6.47 -1.45 7.64
N PRO A 49 -5.47 -2.15 8.16
CA PRO A 49 -4.14 -2.15 7.57
C PRO A 49 -4.18 -2.77 6.17
N VAL A 50 -3.75 -1.99 5.17
CA VAL A 50 -3.64 -2.42 3.77
C VAL A 50 -2.19 -2.33 3.34
N MET A 51 -1.73 -3.34 2.61
CA MET A 51 -0.36 -3.45 2.12
C MET A 51 -0.33 -3.82 0.65
N ALA A 52 0.36 -3.02 -0.16
CA ALA A 52 0.57 -3.33 -1.57
C ALA A 52 1.74 -4.30 -1.76
N PHE A 53 1.64 -5.21 -2.72
CA PHE A 53 2.72 -6.13 -3.08
C PHE A 53 3.39 -5.74 -4.39
N ASP A 54 4.71 -5.67 -4.37
CA ASP A 54 5.52 -5.73 -5.58
C ASP A 54 5.71 -7.20 -5.98
N ILE A 55 4.85 -7.66 -6.90
CA ILE A 55 4.87 -9.04 -7.41
C ILE A 55 5.73 -9.19 -8.67
N LEU A 56 6.26 -8.09 -9.23
CA LEU A 56 6.99 -8.13 -10.48
C LEU A 56 8.19 -9.10 -10.43
N PRO A 57 9.02 -9.12 -9.37
CA PRO A 57 10.13 -10.07 -9.26
C PRO A 57 9.68 -11.53 -9.20
N ILE A 58 8.49 -11.81 -8.66
CA ILE A 58 7.93 -13.17 -8.56
C ILE A 58 7.39 -13.62 -9.92
N ILE A 59 6.62 -12.75 -10.59
CA ILE A 59 6.04 -13.04 -11.91
C ILE A 59 7.13 -13.22 -12.96
N GLN A 60 8.17 -12.38 -12.94
CA GLN A 60 9.30 -12.49 -13.87
C GLN A 60 10.29 -13.58 -13.46
N GLY A 61 10.48 -13.83 -12.16
CA GLY A 61 11.46 -14.79 -11.66
C GLY A 61 11.01 -16.24 -11.79
N LEU A 62 9.74 -16.54 -11.52
CA LEU A 62 9.24 -17.91 -11.50
C LEU A 62 8.44 -18.24 -12.76
N GLY A 63 8.51 -19.49 -13.21
CA GLY A 63 7.67 -19.99 -14.29
C GLY A 63 6.25 -20.26 -13.83
N PHE A 64 5.29 -20.29 -14.76
CA PHE A 64 3.95 -20.81 -14.47
C PHE A 64 4.00 -22.34 -14.29
N PRO A 65 3.29 -22.93 -13.31
CA PRO A 65 2.32 -22.32 -12.37
C PRO A 65 2.93 -21.79 -11.06
N ASP A 66 4.23 -21.91 -10.85
CA ASP A 66 4.89 -21.57 -9.58
C ASP A 66 4.77 -20.09 -9.22
N ASN A 67 4.89 -19.19 -10.20
CA ASN A 67 4.66 -17.75 -9.99
C ASN A 67 3.24 -17.43 -9.48
N TYR A 68 2.23 -18.06 -10.08
CA TYR A 68 0.82 -17.90 -9.71
C TYR A 68 0.54 -18.45 -8.30
N ASN A 69 1.06 -19.64 -8.00
CA ASN A 69 0.93 -20.27 -6.69
C ASN A 69 1.66 -19.48 -5.60
N ALA A 70 2.86 -18.97 -5.90
CA ALA A 70 3.62 -18.11 -4.99
C ALA A 70 2.84 -16.85 -4.63
N VAL A 71 2.22 -16.17 -5.60
CA VAL A 71 1.39 -14.99 -5.32
C VAL A 71 0.21 -15.35 -4.41
N ALA A 72 -0.45 -16.50 -4.62
CA ALA A 72 -1.53 -16.95 -3.75
C ALA A 72 -1.05 -17.20 -2.31
N GLU A 73 0.10 -17.86 -2.15
CA GLU A 73 0.73 -18.13 -0.85
C GLU A 73 1.06 -16.82 -0.11
N LEU A 74 1.67 -15.86 -0.79
CA LEU A 74 2.06 -14.57 -0.21
C LEU A 74 0.82 -13.76 0.23
N ARG A 75 -0.29 -13.83 -0.53
CA ARG A 75 -1.56 -13.23 -0.11
C ARG A 75 -2.11 -13.88 1.15
N ALA A 76 -2.11 -15.21 1.22
CA ALA A 76 -2.56 -15.94 2.39
C ALA A 76 -1.71 -15.60 3.62
N LEU A 77 -0.39 -15.48 3.46
CA LEU A 77 0.52 -15.05 4.51
C LEU A 77 0.15 -13.67 5.06
N ALA A 78 -0.03 -12.66 4.19
CA ALA A 78 -0.39 -11.32 4.65
C ALA A 78 -1.75 -11.29 5.39
N LEU A 79 -2.73 -12.06 4.92
CA LEU A 79 -4.01 -12.19 5.63
C LEU A 79 -3.81 -12.82 7.01
N SER A 80 -2.96 -13.85 7.13
CA SER A 80 -2.63 -14.46 8.43
C SER A 80 -1.90 -13.50 9.37
N GLU A 81 -1.15 -12.54 8.83
CA GLU A 81 -0.53 -11.44 9.58
C GLU A 81 -1.52 -10.32 9.95
N GLY A 82 -2.78 -10.43 9.54
CA GLY A 82 -3.85 -9.48 9.88
C GLY A 82 -3.81 -8.20 9.07
N VAL A 83 -3.31 -8.24 7.83
CA VAL A 83 -3.33 -7.12 6.89
C VAL A 83 -4.03 -7.51 5.59
N THR A 84 -4.75 -6.57 4.98
CA THR A 84 -5.39 -6.79 3.68
C THR A 84 -4.35 -6.62 2.57
N PRO A 85 -3.98 -7.70 1.84
CA PRO A 85 -3.05 -7.59 0.74
C PRO A 85 -3.72 -6.97 -0.49
N THR A 86 -2.97 -6.17 -1.23
CA THR A 86 -3.43 -5.65 -2.51
C THR A 86 -2.36 -5.73 -3.58
N ILE A 87 -2.76 -6.18 -4.75
CA ILE A 87 -1.91 -6.26 -5.93
C ILE A 87 -2.47 -5.24 -6.91
N ALA A 88 -1.60 -4.39 -7.45
CA ALA A 88 -1.97 -3.44 -8.50
C ALA A 88 -1.51 -3.97 -9.86
N LEU A 89 -2.45 -4.08 -10.80
CA LEU A 89 -2.18 -4.45 -12.20
C LEU A 89 -2.91 -3.46 -13.10
N PHE A 90 -2.33 -3.09 -14.23
CA PHE A 90 -3.06 -2.33 -15.24
C PHE A 90 -3.82 -3.28 -16.14
N THR A 91 -5.10 -3.03 -16.32
CA THR A 91 -5.90 -3.70 -17.34
C THR A 91 -6.59 -2.68 -18.22
N LYS A 92 -6.45 -2.81 -19.54
CA LYS A 92 -7.03 -1.85 -20.49
C LYS A 92 -6.67 -0.39 -20.15
N GLY A 93 -5.42 -0.16 -19.73
CA GLY A 93 -4.91 1.17 -19.38
C GLY A 93 -5.40 1.75 -18.04
N ALA A 94 -6.14 1.00 -17.24
CA ALA A 94 -6.59 1.42 -15.91
C ALA A 94 -5.97 0.53 -14.83
N PRO A 95 -5.42 1.11 -13.74
CA PRO A 95 -4.95 0.32 -12.60
C PRO A 95 -6.14 -0.30 -11.85
N VAL A 96 -6.05 -1.61 -11.66
CA VAL A 96 -6.90 -2.44 -10.83
C VAL A 96 -6.18 -2.67 -9.51
N ILE A 97 -6.69 -2.08 -8.43
CA ILE A 97 -6.17 -2.19 -7.08
C ILE A 97 -6.89 -3.31 -6.35
N GLY A 98 -6.16 -4.34 -5.97
CA GLY A 98 -6.73 -5.57 -5.41
C GLY A 98 -7.08 -6.57 -6.49
N ALA A 99 -6.17 -6.75 -7.46
CA ALA A 99 -6.32 -7.73 -8.53
C ALA A 99 -6.76 -9.11 -7.98
N THR A 100 -7.73 -9.73 -8.64
CA THR A 100 -8.22 -11.07 -8.31
C THR A 100 -7.16 -12.11 -8.67
N GLN A 101 -7.28 -13.30 -8.08
CA GLN A 101 -6.36 -14.39 -8.40
C GLN A 101 -6.47 -14.79 -9.88
N ASP A 102 -7.67 -14.73 -10.48
CA ASP A 102 -7.85 -14.97 -11.92
C ASP A 102 -7.13 -13.93 -12.76
N LEU A 103 -7.18 -12.65 -12.38
CA LEU A 103 -6.45 -11.62 -13.09
C LEU A 103 -4.92 -11.83 -12.95
N VAL A 104 -4.43 -12.23 -11.78
CA VAL A 104 -3.02 -12.60 -11.60
C VAL A 104 -2.64 -13.76 -12.53
N LYS A 105 -3.51 -14.76 -12.73
CA LYS A 105 -3.28 -15.88 -13.64
C LYS A 105 -3.02 -15.42 -15.08
N GLU A 106 -3.80 -14.46 -15.56
CA GLU A 106 -3.62 -13.86 -16.90
C GLU A 106 -2.27 -13.14 -17.04
N PHE A 107 -1.70 -12.65 -15.93
CA PHE A 107 -0.37 -12.04 -15.95
C PHE A 107 0.76 -13.05 -15.80
N ALA A 108 0.50 -14.16 -15.10
CA ALA A 108 1.48 -15.18 -14.75
C ALA A 108 1.69 -16.23 -15.85
N ASP A 109 0.65 -16.59 -16.61
CA ASP A 109 0.70 -17.66 -17.62
C ASP A 109 1.17 -17.14 -18.99
N LYS A 110 2.34 -17.59 -19.42
CA LYS A 110 2.97 -17.29 -20.73
C LYS A 110 2.09 -17.61 -21.94
N ASN A 111 1.12 -18.52 -21.79
CA ASN A 111 0.23 -18.92 -22.87
C ASN A 111 -0.98 -17.99 -23.02
N THR A 112 -1.21 -17.09 -22.05
CA THR A 112 -2.30 -16.12 -22.11
C THR A 112 -1.88 -14.85 -22.85
N GLY A 113 -2.86 -14.18 -23.47
CA GLY A 113 -2.62 -13.01 -24.32
C GLY A 113 -2.05 -11.81 -23.57
N LYS A 114 -2.36 -11.67 -22.27
CA LYS A 114 -1.81 -10.59 -21.44
C LYS A 114 -0.32 -10.78 -21.22
N HIS A 115 0.15 -11.96 -20.80
CA HIS A 115 1.59 -12.22 -20.62
C HIS A 115 2.44 -11.82 -21.83
N LYS A 116 1.99 -12.11 -23.06
CA LYS A 116 2.75 -11.77 -24.28
C LYS A 116 2.91 -10.26 -24.51
N ASN A 117 2.02 -9.45 -23.94
CA ASN A 117 1.98 -7.99 -24.08
C ASN A 117 2.20 -7.24 -22.74
N ASN A 118 2.41 -7.95 -21.63
CA ASN A 118 2.53 -7.37 -20.31
C ASN A 118 3.82 -6.58 -20.21
N MET A 119 3.70 -5.26 -20.26
CA MET A 119 4.83 -4.38 -20.05
C MET A 119 5.10 -4.27 -18.56
N ARG A 120 6.37 -4.43 -18.19
CA ARG A 120 6.90 -3.74 -17.02
C ARG A 120 6.69 -2.24 -17.25
N ALA A 121 5.93 -1.59 -16.39
CA ALA A 121 5.63 -0.16 -16.50
C ALA A 121 6.36 0.65 -15.43
N LEU A 122 7.12 1.65 -15.87
CA LEU A 122 7.63 2.73 -15.03
C LEU A 122 6.54 3.80 -14.85
N GLU A 123 6.73 4.71 -13.88
CA GLU A 123 5.79 5.83 -13.71
C GLU A 123 5.70 6.72 -14.96
N GLY A 124 6.81 6.93 -15.66
CA GLY A 124 6.84 7.66 -16.93
C GLY A 124 5.98 7.02 -18.03
N ASP A 125 5.72 5.71 -17.94
CA ASP A 125 4.91 4.97 -18.91
C ASP A 125 3.40 5.14 -18.66
N TRP A 126 2.97 5.74 -17.55
CA TRP A 126 1.54 5.88 -17.19
C TRP A 126 0.70 6.44 -18.36
N GLY A 127 1.19 7.50 -19.02
CA GLY A 127 0.47 8.14 -20.12
C GLY A 127 0.27 7.20 -21.32
N LEU A 128 1.29 6.41 -21.65
CA LEU A 128 1.24 5.43 -22.73
C LEU A 128 0.34 4.25 -22.35
N VAL A 129 0.52 3.69 -21.16
CA VAL A 129 -0.31 2.58 -20.65
C VAL A 129 -1.78 2.97 -20.66
N HIS A 130 -2.11 4.16 -20.16
CA HIS A 130 -3.47 4.65 -20.10
C HIS A 130 -4.08 4.90 -21.48
N THR A 131 -3.37 5.61 -22.35
CA THR A 131 -3.91 6.03 -23.65
C THR A 131 -4.05 4.87 -24.63
N LEU A 132 -3.09 3.94 -24.60
CA LEU A 132 -3.08 2.78 -25.50
C LEU A 132 -3.85 1.58 -24.93
N GLY A 133 -4.42 1.70 -23.73
CA GLY A 133 -5.19 0.63 -23.11
C GLY A 133 -4.34 -0.61 -22.80
N LEU A 134 -3.08 -0.43 -22.40
CA LEU A 134 -2.15 -1.55 -22.21
C LEU A 134 -2.40 -2.29 -20.89
N ASP A 135 -2.09 -3.57 -20.91
CA ASP A 135 -1.98 -4.41 -19.72
C ASP A 135 -0.52 -4.35 -19.22
N ALA A 136 -0.32 -4.08 -17.93
CA ALA A 136 1.03 -3.83 -17.40
C ALA A 136 1.16 -4.16 -15.90
N ILE A 137 2.38 -4.51 -15.50
CA ILE A 137 2.77 -4.68 -14.10
C ILE A 137 3.63 -3.46 -13.71
N PRO A 138 3.24 -2.68 -12.69
CA PRO A 138 4.04 -1.55 -12.25
C PRO A 138 5.36 -2.00 -11.59
N THR A 139 6.44 -1.26 -11.79
CA THR A 139 7.66 -1.41 -10.96
C THR A 139 7.41 -0.94 -9.53
N LEU A 140 8.32 -1.25 -8.60
CA LEU A 140 8.23 -0.83 -7.19
C LEU A 140 7.99 0.69 -7.06
N GLY A 141 8.74 1.51 -7.80
CA GLY A 141 8.55 2.95 -7.77
C GLY A 141 7.18 3.39 -8.30
N PHE A 142 6.72 2.78 -9.40
CA PHE A 142 5.41 3.11 -9.94
C PHE A 142 4.27 2.65 -9.03
N LEU A 143 4.42 1.47 -8.43
CA LEU A 143 3.52 0.94 -7.42
C LEU A 143 3.42 1.89 -6.23
N ALA A 144 4.51 2.52 -5.82
CA ALA A 144 4.49 3.51 -4.74
C ALA A 144 3.66 4.75 -5.07
N THR A 145 3.72 5.21 -6.32
CA THR A 145 2.84 6.29 -6.80
C THR A 145 1.37 5.87 -6.80
N ILE A 146 1.08 4.64 -7.23
CA ILE A 146 -0.29 4.08 -7.23
C ILE A 146 -0.80 3.91 -5.79
N ALA A 147 0.01 3.36 -4.90
CA ALA A 147 -0.29 3.14 -3.49
C ALA A 147 -0.61 4.48 -2.79
N ARG A 148 0.24 5.50 -2.98
CA ARG A 148 0.01 6.87 -2.50
C ARG A 148 -1.35 7.40 -2.93
N ARG A 149 -1.65 7.34 -4.24
CA ARG A 149 -2.92 7.82 -4.80
C ARG A 149 -4.13 7.08 -4.22
N SER A 150 -3.93 5.81 -3.88
CA SER A 150 -4.91 4.89 -3.31
C SER A 150 -5.04 4.98 -1.77
N GLY A 151 -4.24 5.81 -1.11
CA GLY A 151 -4.24 5.92 0.36
C GLY A 151 -3.50 4.79 1.08
N ILE A 152 -2.82 3.91 0.35
CA ILE A 152 -2.01 2.82 0.89
C ILE A 152 -0.62 3.37 1.23
N SER A 153 -0.16 3.13 2.45
CA SER A 153 1.10 3.73 2.95
C SER A 153 2.25 2.73 3.06
N ILE A 154 1.98 1.43 2.93
CA ILE A 154 2.98 0.36 3.07
C ILE A 154 2.99 -0.50 1.81
N ILE A 155 4.21 -0.81 1.35
CA ILE A 155 4.46 -1.70 0.23
C ILE A 155 5.45 -2.76 0.71
N SER A 156 5.15 -4.03 0.45
CA SER A 156 6.11 -5.12 0.58
C SER A 156 6.66 -5.43 -0.80
N GLY A 157 7.97 -5.30 -0.93
CA GLY A 157 8.72 -5.69 -2.12
C GLY A 157 9.94 -6.51 -1.75
N LEU A 158 10.71 -6.88 -2.77
CA LEU A 158 11.88 -7.71 -2.61
C LEU A 158 13.17 -6.92 -2.76
N LEU A 159 13.38 -6.34 -3.95
CA LEU A 159 14.63 -5.67 -4.32
C LEU A 159 14.35 -4.27 -4.84
N LEU A 160 15.23 -3.31 -4.51
CA LEU A 160 15.23 -2.01 -5.19
C LEU A 160 16.08 -2.07 -6.46
N GLY A 161 15.48 -1.62 -7.57
CA GLY A 161 16.13 -1.55 -8.87
C GLY A 161 16.08 -2.86 -9.63
N ASP A 162 16.20 -2.77 -10.95
CA ASP A 162 16.23 -3.92 -11.85
C ASP A 162 17.58 -4.05 -12.53
N ALA A 163 17.74 -5.14 -13.29
CA ALA A 163 18.84 -5.31 -14.21
C ALA A 163 19.08 -4.09 -15.12
N PRO A 164 20.34 -3.80 -15.46
CA PRO A 164 20.69 -2.67 -16.30
C PRO A 164 19.99 -2.80 -17.65
N LEU A 165 19.24 -1.76 -17.99
CA LEU A 165 18.91 -1.50 -19.38
C LEU A 165 20.23 -1.11 -20.05
N TYR A 166 20.77 -1.97 -20.93
CA TYR A 166 21.92 -1.60 -21.76
C TYR A 166 21.49 -0.49 -22.74
N GLY A 167 21.48 0.74 -22.25
CA GLY A 167 21.65 1.93 -23.06
C GLY A 167 23.13 2.15 -23.26
N SER A 168 23.53 2.64 -24.42
CA SER A 168 24.88 2.88 -24.94
C SER A 168 25.80 3.79 -24.09
N ALA A 169 25.57 3.94 -22.80
CA ALA A 169 26.30 4.80 -21.88
C ALA A 169 26.43 4.22 -20.45
N GLY A 170 26.78 2.94 -20.29
CA GLY A 170 27.40 2.38 -19.06
C GLY A 170 26.67 2.56 -17.70
N LYS A 171 25.40 3.01 -17.68
CA LYS A 171 24.64 3.32 -16.47
C LYS A 171 23.26 2.64 -16.49
N PRO A 172 22.87 1.90 -15.43
CA PRO A 172 21.55 1.29 -15.34
C PRO A 172 20.44 2.36 -15.21
N TRP A 173 19.56 2.45 -16.20
CA TRP A 173 18.42 3.40 -16.20
C TRP A 173 17.29 3.02 -15.22
N SER A 174 17.10 1.73 -14.95
CA SER A 174 15.96 1.20 -14.20
C SER A 174 15.89 1.70 -12.75
N ILE A 175 17.03 1.78 -12.04
CA ILE A 175 17.14 2.29 -10.67
C ILE A 175 16.73 3.76 -10.58
N ALA A 176 17.11 4.56 -11.59
CA ALA A 176 16.78 5.98 -11.60
C ALA A 176 15.27 6.22 -11.69
N GLY A 177 14.55 5.36 -12.43
CA GLY A 177 13.09 5.41 -12.52
C GLY A 177 12.40 5.11 -11.20
N ASP A 178 12.81 4.05 -10.49
CA ASP A 178 12.21 3.70 -9.20
C ASP A 178 12.49 4.76 -8.13
N VAL A 179 13.74 5.23 -8.03
CA VAL A 179 14.12 6.27 -7.05
C VAL A 179 13.38 7.59 -7.32
N ALA A 180 13.24 8.00 -8.59
CA ALA A 180 12.50 9.21 -8.96
C ALA A 180 11.02 9.12 -8.57
N SER A 181 10.39 7.96 -8.79
CA SER A 181 8.99 7.71 -8.45
C SER A 181 8.79 7.64 -6.93
N LEU A 182 9.70 6.95 -6.23
CA LEU A 182 9.66 6.80 -4.77
C LEU A 182 9.74 8.15 -4.07
N LYS A 183 10.61 9.07 -4.50
CA LYS A 183 10.90 10.36 -3.85
C LYS A 183 9.66 11.09 -3.32
N HIS A 184 8.58 11.07 -4.08
CA HIS A 184 7.35 11.78 -3.77
C HIS A 184 6.19 10.85 -3.39
N SER A 185 6.43 9.61 -2.96
CA SER A 185 5.35 8.67 -2.68
C SER A 185 4.72 8.85 -1.30
N GLY A 186 5.41 9.37 -0.28
CA GLY A 186 4.82 9.38 1.08
C GLY A 186 4.50 7.97 1.62
N THR A 187 5.12 6.94 1.03
CA THR A 187 4.94 5.53 1.38
C THR A 187 6.20 4.96 2.03
N CYS A 188 6.07 3.83 2.72
CA CYS A 188 7.18 2.98 3.13
C CYS A 188 7.24 1.76 2.22
N SER A 189 8.35 1.60 1.51
CA SER A 189 8.67 0.37 0.81
C SER A 189 9.57 -0.49 1.69
N VAL A 190 9.06 -1.64 2.11
CA VAL A 190 9.81 -2.64 2.87
C VAL A 190 10.41 -3.63 1.87
N ILE A 191 11.73 -3.74 1.86
CA ILE A 191 12.49 -4.56 0.91
C ILE A 191 13.56 -5.37 1.64
N ARG A 192 14.15 -6.33 0.93
CA ARG A 192 15.22 -7.19 1.44
C ARG A 192 16.62 -6.74 1.03
N GLY A 193 16.72 -5.95 -0.05
CA GLY A 193 18.01 -5.46 -0.52
C GLY A 193 17.93 -4.63 -1.79
N ILE A 194 19.09 -4.22 -2.27
CA ILE A 194 19.24 -3.62 -3.60
C ILE A 194 19.53 -4.76 -4.57
N SER A 195 18.97 -4.71 -5.77
CA SER A 195 19.15 -5.77 -6.75
C SER A 195 20.64 -6.06 -7.01
N PRO A 196 21.06 -7.34 -7.09
CA PRO A 196 22.46 -7.69 -7.37
C PRO A 196 22.93 -7.20 -8.74
N PHE A 197 21.99 -6.96 -9.67
CA PHE A 197 22.29 -6.42 -10.98
C PHE A 197 22.48 -4.89 -10.98
N ALA A 198 22.15 -4.22 -9.88
CA ALA A 198 22.28 -2.79 -9.70
C ALA A 198 23.65 -2.43 -9.12
N LYS A 199 24.22 -1.31 -9.60
CA LYS A 199 25.43 -0.74 -9.00
C LYS A 199 25.07 -0.08 -7.66
N ARG A 200 25.26 -0.79 -6.55
CA ARG A 200 24.86 -0.36 -5.19
C ARG A 200 25.33 1.06 -4.86
N LYS A 201 26.59 1.39 -5.08
CA LYS A 201 27.12 2.75 -4.81
C LYS A 201 26.32 3.86 -5.53
N GLU A 202 25.94 3.63 -6.78
CA GLU A 202 25.13 4.58 -7.56
C GLU A 202 23.70 4.65 -7.01
N VAL A 203 23.12 3.53 -6.59
CA VAL A 203 21.79 3.48 -5.96
C VAL A 203 21.78 4.29 -4.67
N LEU A 204 22.78 4.09 -3.81
CA LEU A 204 22.87 4.80 -2.53
C LEU A 204 23.03 6.31 -2.72
N GLN A 205 23.87 6.73 -3.67
CA GLN A 205 24.00 8.14 -4.03
C GLN A 205 22.66 8.72 -4.50
N ARG A 206 21.90 7.97 -5.31
CA ARG A 206 20.60 8.44 -5.80
C ARG A 206 19.53 8.51 -4.72
N LEU A 207 19.53 7.59 -3.76
CA LEU A 207 18.63 7.65 -2.61
C LEU A 207 18.88 8.91 -1.77
N ASP A 208 20.16 9.26 -1.57
CA ASP A 208 20.58 10.47 -0.84
C ASP A 208 20.19 11.76 -1.61
N GLU A 209 20.51 11.83 -2.91
CA GLU A 209 20.09 12.93 -3.80
C GLU A 209 18.56 13.10 -3.86
N ALA A 210 17.82 11.99 -3.78
CA ALA A 210 16.36 11.99 -3.74
C ALA A 210 15.78 12.33 -2.35
N GLN A 211 16.61 12.40 -1.31
CA GLN A 211 16.20 12.63 0.09
C GLN A 211 15.17 11.59 0.57
N ILE A 212 15.36 10.34 0.15
CA ILE A 212 14.55 9.21 0.63
C ILE A 212 15.11 8.76 1.97
N VAL A 213 14.24 8.62 2.97
CA VAL A 213 14.63 8.14 4.29
C VAL A 213 14.89 6.65 4.23
N VAL A 214 16.14 6.23 4.37
CA VAL A 214 16.52 4.82 4.39
C VAL A 214 16.78 4.40 5.84
N ALA A 215 16.13 3.32 6.27
CA ALA A 215 16.33 2.72 7.59
C ALA A 215 16.42 1.19 7.46
N THR A 216 17.00 0.53 8.46
CA THR A 216 17.13 -0.93 8.43
C THR A 216 16.65 -1.58 9.73
N SER A 217 16.22 -2.85 9.66
CA SER A 217 15.93 -3.61 10.88
C SER A 217 17.22 -3.89 11.68
N SER A 218 17.06 -4.23 12.97
CA SER A 218 18.16 -4.56 13.89
C SER A 218 18.76 -5.95 13.69
N ASP A 219 18.08 -6.79 12.92
CA ASP A 219 18.30 -8.23 12.99
C ASP A 219 19.37 -8.63 11.97
N GLY A 220 20.63 -8.55 12.40
CA GLY A 220 21.78 -9.11 11.69
C GLY A 220 22.49 -8.19 10.70
N SER A 221 23.52 -8.72 10.06
CA SER A 221 24.43 -8.05 9.12
C SER A 221 24.07 -8.35 7.65
N TYR A 222 23.27 -9.38 7.39
CA TYR A 222 22.98 -9.85 6.04
C TYR A 222 21.89 -9.02 5.39
N ILE A 223 22.13 -8.62 4.13
CA ILE A 223 21.14 -7.99 3.25
C ILE A 223 21.00 -8.95 2.07
N ALA A 224 19.76 -9.34 1.76
CA ALA A 224 19.52 -10.38 0.77
C ALA A 224 20.05 -9.95 -0.60
N PHE A 225 20.70 -10.91 -1.29
CA PHE A 225 21.25 -10.74 -2.63
C PHE A 225 22.34 -9.66 -2.75
N ASP A 226 22.95 -9.27 -1.64
CA ASP A 226 24.09 -8.35 -1.66
C ASP A 226 25.33 -9.05 -2.23
N THR A 227 25.91 -8.51 -3.29
CA THR A 227 27.14 -9.04 -3.90
C THR A 227 28.40 -8.32 -3.41
N GLU A 228 28.25 -7.26 -2.58
CA GLU A 228 29.39 -6.51 -2.07
C GLU A 228 29.94 -7.13 -0.78
N THR A 229 31.25 -7.35 -0.74
CA THR A 229 31.95 -7.94 0.41
C THR A 229 32.36 -6.91 1.48
N ASN A 230 32.28 -5.62 1.17
CA ASN A 230 32.74 -4.57 2.07
C ASN A 230 31.62 -4.15 3.04
N LEU A 231 31.77 -4.53 4.31
CA LEU A 231 30.91 -4.14 5.43
C LEU A 231 30.90 -2.62 5.71
N ALA A 232 31.87 -1.85 5.22
CA ALA A 232 31.95 -0.40 5.47
C ALA A 232 30.73 0.40 4.94
N SER A 233 29.87 -0.21 4.12
CA SER A 233 28.63 0.38 3.60
C SER A 233 27.38 0.04 4.41
N SER A 234 27.40 -0.96 5.30
CA SER A 234 26.24 -1.34 6.12
C SER A 234 26.00 -0.43 7.34
N ASP A 235 27.00 0.39 7.69
CA ASP A 235 26.99 1.24 8.88
C ASP A 235 26.34 2.62 8.66
N LYS A 236 25.87 2.92 7.44
CA LYS A 236 25.36 4.26 7.11
C LYS A 236 23.88 4.48 7.42
N PHE A 237 23.08 3.42 7.55
CA PHE A 237 21.65 3.57 7.74
C PHE A 237 21.25 3.42 9.21
N PRO A 238 20.37 4.29 9.72
CA PRO A 238 19.85 4.16 11.07
C PRO A 238 19.14 2.81 11.25
N ILE A 239 19.50 2.12 12.32
CA ILE A 239 18.88 0.87 12.73
C ILE A 239 17.61 1.19 13.53
N VAL A 240 16.51 0.58 13.13
CA VAL A 240 15.20 0.70 13.78
C VAL A 240 14.78 -0.71 14.19
N SER A 241 14.83 -0.99 15.50
CA SER A 241 14.65 -2.33 16.04
C SER A 241 13.19 -2.71 16.30
N LYS A 242 12.28 -1.73 16.36
CA LYS A 242 10.86 -1.97 16.66
C LYS A 242 9.99 -1.48 15.52
N GLU A 243 9.02 -2.29 15.11
CA GLU A 243 8.08 -1.97 14.02
C GLU A 243 7.23 -0.75 14.36
N LYS A 244 6.95 -0.54 15.66
CA LYS A 244 6.33 0.70 16.15
C LYS A 244 7.17 1.95 15.82
N GLN A 245 8.49 1.89 16.03
CA GLN A 245 9.38 3.02 15.70
C GLN A 245 9.43 3.24 14.20
N ALA A 246 9.42 2.18 13.38
CA ALA A 246 9.33 2.29 11.93
C ALA A 246 8.00 2.93 11.49
N ALA A 247 6.89 2.59 12.15
CA ALA A 247 5.59 3.21 11.90
C ALA A 247 5.55 4.69 12.34
N ASP A 248 6.16 5.05 13.47
CA ASP A 248 6.28 6.43 13.94
C ASP A 248 7.15 7.26 12.97
N LEU A 249 8.25 6.68 12.48
CA LEU A 249 9.11 7.28 11.45
C LEU A 249 8.34 7.51 10.15
N LEU A 250 7.59 6.50 9.67
CA LEU A 250 6.72 6.66 8.50
C LEU A 250 5.71 7.79 8.69
N HIS A 251 5.12 7.92 9.88
CA HIS A 251 4.19 9.01 10.17
C HIS A 251 4.87 10.39 10.06
N ALA A 252 6.14 10.51 10.50
CA ALA A 252 6.92 11.74 10.34
C ALA A 252 7.29 12.01 8.88
N VAL A 253 7.79 10.99 8.16
CA VAL A 253 8.15 11.04 6.73
C VAL A 253 6.96 11.46 5.86
N LYS A 254 5.77 10.94 6.16
CA LYS A 254 4.55 11.29 5.42
C LYS A 254 4.15 12.75 5.60
N LYS A 255 4.45 13.38 6.74
CA LYS A 255 4.18 14.81 6.97
C LYS A 255 5.05 15.73 6.12
N THR A 256 6.28 15.31 5.82
CA THR A 256 7.20 16.06 4.96
C THR A 256 7.02 15.73 3.47
N GLY A 257 6.17 14.75 3.15
CA GLY A 257 5.93 14.29 1.78
C GLY A 257 7.08 13.48 1.18
N GLN A 258 8.07 13.12 2.00
CA GLN A 258 9.19 12.25 1.63
C GLN A 258 8.74 10.78 1.58
N ALA A 259 9.58 9.92 1.02
CA ALA A 259 9.38 8.48 1.08
C ALA A 259 10.36 7.80 2.03
N MET A 260 9.98 6.60 2.44
CA MET A 260 10.76 5.74 3.32
C MET A 260 11.08 4.43 2.60
N LEU A 261 12.33 4.01 2.70
CA LEU A 261 12.81 2.70 2.29
C LEU A 261 13.27 1.96 3.55
N PHE A 262 12.66 0.82 3.85
CA PHE A 262 12.99 0.00 5.01
C PHE A 262 13.62 -1.31 4.55
N ILE A 263 14.92 -1.48 4.78
CA ILE A 263 15.65 -2.67 4.38
C ILE A 263 15.68 -3.65 5.55
N VAL A 264 15.05 -4.80 5.38
CA VAL A 264 15.04 -5.86 6.38
C VAL A 264 16.35 -6.64 6.27
N ARG A 265 17.11 -6.66 7.36
CA ARG A 265 18.33 -7.47 7.52
C ARG A 265 17.98 -8.87 8.01
N GLU A 266 18.93 -9.79 7.85
CA GLU A 266 18.86 -11.17 8.35
C GLU A 266 20.13 -11.53 9.13
N HIS A 267 20.02 -12.54 9.97
CA HIS A 267 21.15 -13.12 10.68
C HIS A 267 21.82 -14.17 9.78
N CYS A 268 23.12 -13.98 9.48
CA CYS A 268 23.94 -14.94 8.76
C CYS A 268 25.29 -15.07 9.47
N CYS A 269 25.91 -16.25 9.40
CA CYS A 269 27.26 -16.48 9.89
C CYS A 269 28.28 -15.84 8.93
N ASP A 270 29.17 -14.99 9.44
CA ASP A 270 30.07 -14.14 8.64
C ASP A 270 30.94 -14.91 7.61
N ALA A 271 31.34 -16.15 7.91
CA ALA A 271 32.16 -16.96 7.01
C ALA A 271 31.37 -17.54 5.82
N GLU A 272 30.13 -17.98 6.05
CA GLU A 272 29.25 -18.51 5.01
C GLU A 272 28.77 -17.39 4.08
N ASP A 273 28.55 -16.19 4.64
CA ASP A 273 28.16 -14.99 3.88
C ASP A 273 29.20 -14.63 2.80
N HIS A 274 30.50 -14.63 3.13
CA HIS A 274 31.52 -14.20 2.17
C HIS A 274 31.67 -15.12 0.95
N GLU A 275 31.55 -16.42 1.12
CA GLU A 275 31.63 -17.38 0.01
C GLU A 275 30.38 -17.31 -0.87
N GLN A 276 29.20 -17.27 -0.24
CA GLN A 276 27.92 -17.15 -0.94
C GLN A 276 27.82 -15.84 -1.73
N LYS A 277 28.32 -14.72 -1.17
CA LYS A 277 28.40 -13.42 -1.87
C LYS A 277 29.29 -13.46 -3.11
N ARG A 278 30.44 -14.15 -3.04
CA ARG A 278 31.34 -14.30 -4.21
C ARG A 278 30.69 -15.17 -5.28
N ALA A 279 30.12 -16.32 -4.90
CA ALA A 279 29.45 -17.20 -5.84
C ALA A 279 28.28 -16.47 -6.55
N LEU A 280 27.44 -15.76 -5.80
CA LEU A 280 26.35 -14.96 -6.35
C LEU A 280 26.87 -13.88 -7.30
N LYS A 281 27.96 -13.19 -6.94
CA LYS A 281 28.57 -12.17 -7.80
C LYS A 281 29.05 -12.75 -9.13
N ASP A 282 29.75 -13.87 -9.09
CA ASP A 282 30.26 -14.52 -10.30
C ASP A 282 29.11 -14.93 -11.24
N ASP A 283 28.00 -15.43 -10.68
CA ASP A 283 26.83 -15.79 -11.47
C ASP A 283 26.08 -14.57 -12.03
N VAL A 284 26.01 -13.47 -11.27
CA VAL A 284 25.46 -12.19 -11.73
C VAL A 284 26.28 -11.63 -12.90
N ASP A 285 27.62 -11.65 -12.80
CA ASP A 285 28.52 -11.19 -13.86
C ASP A 285 28.38 -12.03 -15.14
N LYS A 286 28.18 -13.35 -15.01
CA LYS A 286 27.85 -14.22 -16.15
C LYS A 286 26.52 -13.82 -16.80
N ILE A 287 25.47 -13.61 -16.02
CA ILE A 287 24.15 -13.21 -16.54
C ILE A 287 24.24 -11.87 -17.28
N LEU A 288 24.95 -10.89 -16.72
CA LEU A 288 25.15 -9.58 -17.37
C LEU A 288 25.92 -9.73 -18.70
N THR A 289 26.92 -10.61 -18.74
CA THR A 289 27.67 -10.91 -19.96
C THR A 289 26.79 -11.58 -21.03
N GLU A 290 25.92 -12.53 -20.64
CA GLU A 290 24.94 -13.16 -21.54
C GLU A 290 23.93 -12.14 -22.11
N ILE A 291 23.42 -11.24 -21.27
CA ILE A 291 22.51 -10.16 -21.69
C ILE A 291 23.18 -9.26 -22.73
N GLY A 292 24.44 -8.90 -22.49
CA GLY A 292 25.24 -8.09 -23.40
C GLY A 292 25.52 -8.79 -24.74
N SER A 293 25.82 -10.09 -24.73
CA SER A 293 26.10 -10.85 -25.95
C SER A 293 24.87 -11.07 -26.83
N ILE A 294 23.69 -11.21 -26.21
CA ILE A 294 22.40 -11.37 -26.90
C ILE A 294 21.76 -10.00 -27.21
N ASN A 295 22.35 -8.90 -26.75
CA ASN A 295 21.86 -7.53 -26.90
C ASN A 295 20.40 -7.35 -26.42
N LEU A 296 20.07 -7.99 -25.30
CA LEU A 296 18.76 -7.83 -24.67
C LEU A 296 18.66 -6.43 -24.03
N GLN A 297 17.50 -5.80 -24.19
CA GLN A 297 17.23 -4.46 -23.67
C GLN A 297 15.88 -4.40 -22.97
N GLY A 298 15.64 -3.28 -22.27
CA GLY A 298 14.32 -2.98 -21.72
C GLY A 298 13.80 -4.02 -20.73
N ALA A 299 12.49 -4.23 -20.80
CA ALA A 299 11.77 -5.23 -20.02
C ALA A 299 12.28 -6.67 -20.27
N SER A 300 12.75 -6.98 -21.48
CA SER A 300 13.25 -8.30 -21.83
C SER A 300 14.54 -8.66 -21.08
N ALA A 301 15.45 -7.69 -20.90
CA ALA A 301 16.66 -7.88 -20.08
C ALA A 301 16.30 -8.10 -18.60
N SER A 302 15.40 -7.29 -18.06
CA SER A 302 14.90 -7.41 -16.68
C SER A 302 14.25 -8.78 -16.42
N GLN A 303 13.39 -9.25 -17.33
CA GLN A 303 12.78 -10.58 -17.20
C GLN A 303 13.83 -11.69 -17.25
N TYR A 304 14.76 -11.63 -18.21
CA TYR A 304 15.82 -12.63 -18.34
C TYR A 304 16.69 -12.72 -17.08
N SER A 305 17.07 -11.58 -16.50
CA SER A 305 17.83 -11.51 -15.25
C SER A 305 17.10 -12.16 -14.08
N HIS A 306 15.81 -11.86 -13.90
CA HIS A 306 15.02 -12.45 -12.81
C HIS A 306 14.82 -13.95 -13.00
N GLU A 307 14.55 -14.42 -14.22
CA GLU A 307 14.42 -15.86 -14.53
C GLU A 307 15.72 -16.63 -14.26
N LYS A 308 16.88 -16.02 -14.50
CA LYS A 308 18.18 -16.64 -14.23
C LYS A 308 18.52 -16.59 -12.74
N LEU A 309 18.30 -15.45 -12.09
CA LEU A 309 18.55 -15.28 -10.66
C LEU A 309 17.74 -16.29 -9.84
N SER A 310 16.44 -16.44 -10.12
CA SER A 310 15.55 -17.35 -9.37
C SER A 310 16.01 -18.82 -9.41
N ARG A 311 16.66 -19.23 -10.51
CA ARG A 311 17.22 -20.58 -10.67
C ARG A 311 18.48 -20.81 -9.87
N ILE A 312 19.22 -19.74 -9.56
CA ILE A 312 20.42 -19.77 -8.73
C ILE A 312 20.01 -19.81 -7.26
N VAL A 313 19.15 -18.88 -6.85
CA VAL A 313 18.80 -18.65 -5.43
C VAL A 313 17.61 -19.49 -4.95
N LYS A 314 17.47 -20.73 -5.45
CA LYS A 314 16.26 -21.57 -5.31
C LYS A 314 15.70 -21.56 -3.88
N GLY A 315 14.49 -21.00 -3.71
CA GLY A 315 13.78 -20.94 -2.43
C GLY A 315 14.07 -19.69 -1.59
N GLU A 316 15.27 -19.11 -1.67
CA GLU A 316 15.64 -17.88 -0.94
C GLU A 316 14.80 -16.68 -1.37
N LEU A 317 14.41 -16.63 -2.65
CA LEU A 317 13.51 -15.61 -3.20
C LEU A 317 12.17 -15.56 -2.44
N MET A 318 11.58 -16.73 -2.20
CA MET A 318 10.29 -16.83 -1.51
C MET A 318 10.44 -16.51 -0.03
N GLU A 319 11.47 -17.03 0.64
CA GLU A 319 11.68 -16.73 2.06
C GLU A 319 11.95 -15.25 2.30
N SER A 320 12.78 -14.63 1.45
CA SER A 320 13.02 -13.19 1.46
C SER A 320 11.71 -12.39 1.31
N MET A 321 10.81 -12.81 0.41
CA MET A 321 9.52 -12.15 0.25
C MET A 321 8.61 -12.38 1.47
N ARG A 322 8.58 -13.57 2.07
CA ARG A 322 7.83 -13.85 3.31
C ARG A 322 8.30 -12.95 4.45
N MET A 323 9.61 -12.78 4.61
CA MET A 323 10.20 -11.90 5.62
C MET A 323 9.82 -10.44 5.39
N SER A 324 9.90 -9.95 4.14
CA SER A 324 9.41 -8.61 3.77
C SER A 324 7.94 -8.42 4.15
N ILE A 325 7.08 -9.40 3.83
CA ILE A 325 5.65 -9.36 4.15
C ILE A 325 5.40 -9.30 5.64
N ARG A 326 6.06 -10.14 6.45
CA ARG A 326 5.89 -10.16 7.91
C ARG A 326 6.26 -8.81 8.53
N THR A 327 7.43 -8.27 8.17
CA THR A 327 7.87 -6.96 8.67
C THR A 327 6.96 -5.84 8.21
N ALA A 328 6.58 -5.82 6.93
CA ALA A 328 5.70 -4.81 6.37
C ALA A 328 4.29 -4.87 6.97
N ALA A 329 3.75 -6.06 7.21
CA ALA A 329 2.48 -6.25 7.89
C ALA A 329 2.52 -5.73 9.33
N ALA A 330 3.60 -6.03 10.07
CA ALA A 330 3.78 -5.52 11.42
C ALA A 330 3.85 -3.98 11.45
N ILE A 331 4.62 -3.36 10.55
CA ILE A 331 4.66 -1.90 10.40
C ILE A 331 3.28 -1.35 10.03
N ALA A 332 2.56 -1.98 9.09
CA ALA A 332 1.24 -1.56 8.65
C ALA A 332 0.21 -1.56 9.79
N ARG A 333 0.22 -2.59 10.65
CA ARG A 333 -0.64 -2.66 11.84
C ARG A 333 -0.36 -1.50 12.80
N CYS A 334 0.92 -1.25 13.10
CA CYS A 334 1.32 -0.12 13.95
C CYS A 334 0.96 1.24 13.34
N ALA A 335 1.24 1.44 12.05
CA ALA A 335 0.95 2.68 11.34
C ALA A 335 -0.56 2.98 11.29
N THR A 336 -1.36 1.94 11.08
CA THR A 336 -2.82 2.04 11.09
C THR A 336 -3.32 2.38 12.49
N TYR A 337 -2.83 1.73 13.54
CA TYR A 337 -3.19 2.03 14.93
C TYR A 337 -2.90 3.50 15.29
N ASN A 338 -1.72 4.01 14.93
CA ASN A 338 -1.34 5.41 15.13
C ASN A 338 -2.24 6.40 14.38
N SER A 339 -2.83 5.98 13.25
CA SER A 339 -3.78 6.79 12.48
C SER A 339 -5.23 6.74 13.01
N ARG A 340 -5.57 5.79 13.88
CA ARG A 340 -6.88 5.64 14.55
C ARG A 340 -7.04 6.63 15.71
N GLY A 341 -6.92 7.92 15.43
CA GLY A 341 -7.45 8.96 16.31
C GLY A 341 -8.98 9.06 16.19
N ILE A 342 -9.61 9.96 16.96
CA ILE A 342 -11.06 10.23 16.92
C ILE A 342 -11.58 10.41 15.47
N ARG A 343 -10.79 11.04 14.59
CA ARG A 343 -11.12 11.22 13.17
C ARG A 343 -11.23 9.91 12.37
N GLY A 344 -10.39 8.92 12.64
CA GLY A 344 -10.42 7.61 11.96
C GLY A 344 -11.67 6.81 12.33
N TYR A 345 -12.07 6.84 13.61
CA TYR A 345 -13.32 6.22 14.06
C TYR A 345 -14.56 6.85 13.41
N PHE A 346 -14.57 8.18 13.27
CA PHE A 346 -15.63 8.86 12.54
C PHE A 346 -15.69 8.38 11.08
N VAL A 347 -14.59 8.39 10.34
CA VAL A 347 -14.59 7.93 8.92
C VAL A 347 -15.03 6.47 8.79
N SER A 348 -14.50 5.56 9.60
CA SER A 348 -14.93 4.15 9.57
C SER A 348 -16.42 4.00 9.85
N PHE A 349 -16.96 4.72 10.84
CA PHE A 349 -18.38 4.71 11.17
C PHE A 349 -19.25 5.24 10.02
N PHE A 350 -18.86 6.35 9.39
CA PHE A 350 -19.57 6.91 8.24
C PHE A 350 -19.52 5.99 7.02
N ASN A 351 -18.38 5.32 6.79
CA ASN A 351 -18.24 4.36 5.71
C ASN A 351 -19.09 3.11 5.91
N VAL A 352 -19.21 2.59 7.13
CA VAL A 352 -20.15 1.49 7.48
C VAL A 352 -21.60 1.89 7.17
N ILE A 353 -21.98 3.12 7.49
CA ILE A 353 -23.34 3.63 7.28
C ILE A 353 -23.62 3.82 5.79
N ALA A 354 -22.67 4.38 5.04
CA ALA A 354 -22.78 4.46 3.59
C ALA A 354 -22.96 3.05 3.01
N HIS A 355 -22.14 2.08 3.43
CA HIS A 355 -22.19 0.72 2.92
C HIS A 355 -23.51 0.00 3.23
N THR A 356 -24.05 0.15 4.44
CA THR A 356 -25.35 -0.46 4.83
C THR A 356 -26.55 0.19 4.14
N ALA A 357 -26.41 1.44 3.65
CA ALA A 357 -27.42 2.07 2.80
C ALA A 357 -27.41 1.55 1.35
N TYR A 358 -26.33 0.90 0.91
CA TYR A 358 -26.14 0.41 -0.47
C TYR A 358 -26.13 -1.12 -0.62
N ASP A 359 -26.32 -1.91 0.45
CA ASP A 359 -26.65 -3.34 0.35
C ASP A 359 -28.09 -3.50 -0.17
N ARG A 360 -28.28 -3.17 -1.45
CA ARG A 360 -29.38 -3.63 -2.29
C ARG A 360 -28.82 -4.74 -3.18
N ASP A 361 -29.45 -5.91 -3.12
CA ASP A 361 -29.06 -7.20 -3.75
C ASP A 361 -28.88 -7.18 -5.28
N ASP A 362 -29.07 -6.03 -5.93
CA ASP A 362 -28.98 -5.81 -7.37
C ASP A 362 -27.55 -5.45 -7.87
N LEU A 363 -26.57 -5.27 -6.97
CA LEU A 363 -25.19 -4.87 -7.32
C LEU A 363 -24.20 -6.02 -7.59
N ASP A 364 -24.54 -7.27 -7.26
CA ASP A 364 -23.65 -8.44 -7.39
C ASP A 364 -23.34 -8.86 -8.85
N LYS A 365 -23.98 -8.23 -9.84
CA LYS A 365 -23.85 -8.60 -11.26
C LYS A 365 -23.02 -7.64 -12.11
N GLN A 366 -22.44 -6.58 -11.53
CA GLN A 366 -21.63 -5.62 -12.29
C GLN A 366 -20.27 -5.38 -11.62
N PRO A 367 -19.17 -5.28 -12.40
CA PRO A 367 -17.91 -4.80 -11.86
C PRO A 367 -18.13 -3.43 -11.21
N PHE A 368 -17.51 -3.21 -10.05
CA PHE A 368 -17.52 -1.94 -9.32
C PHE A 368 -16.75 -0.88 -10.13
N GLU A 369 -17.28 -0.48 -11.29
CA GLU A 369 -16.93 0.77 -11.91
C GLU A 369 -17.44 1.85 -10.96
N CYS A 370 -16.54 2.63 -10.36
CA CYS A 370 -16.87 3.79 -9.54
C CYS A 370 -17.72 4.78 -10.37
N ARG A 371 -19.02 4.54 -10.48
CA ARG A 371 -19.97 5.58 -10.81
C ARG A 371 -19.96 6.53 -9.64
N ARG A 372 -19.66 7.80 -9.94
CA ARG A 372 -19.73 8.94 -9.03
C ARG A 372 -20.82 8.68 -7.99
N LEU A 373 -20.47 8.48 -6.73
CA LEU A 373 -21.44 8.50 -5.64
C LEU A 373 -22.13 9.87 -5.71
N PRO A 374 -23.42 9.96 -6.12
CA PRO A 374 -24.08 11.23 -6.11
C PRO A 374 -24.18 11.63 -4.64
N LEU A 375 -23.63 12.79 -4.28
CA LEU A 375 -23.75 13.42 -2.95
C LEU A 375 -25.20 13.39 -2.39
N TYR A 376 -26.17 13.25 -3.29
CA TYR A 376 -27.60 13.16 -3.05
C TYR A 376 -28.06 11.90 -2.31
N ASP A 377 -27.50 10.73 -2.64
CA ASP A 377 -28.00 9.45 -2.11
C ASP A 377 -27.50 9.18 -0.67
N THR A 378 -26.28 9.64 -0.36
CA THR A 378 -25.73 9.61 1.00
C THR A 378 -26.50 10.54 1.95
N LEU A 379 -26.99 11.68 1.46
CA LEU A 379 -27.80 12.62 2.25
C LEU A 379 -29.19 12.04 2.58
N ALA A 380 -29.80 11.33 1.62
CA ALA A 380 -31.13 10.73 1.76
C ALA A 380 -31.16 9.55 2.76
N ALA A 381 -30.13 8.69 2.75
CA ALA A 381 -29.97 7.60 3.72
C ALA A 381 -29.80 8.13 5.15
N PHE A 382 -29.15 9.28 5.29
CA PHE A 382 -28.80 9.87 6.58
C PHE A 382 -29.95 10.62 7.26
N ILE A 383 -30.81 11.28 6.48
CA ILE A 383 -31.99 12.00 6.98
C ILE A 383 -33.04 11.03 7.55
N ARG A 384 -33.06 9.77 7.10
CA ARG A 384 -34.13 8.82 7.41
C ARG A 384 -33.89 7.88 8.60
N ASN A 385 -32.70 7.88 9.23
CA ASN A 385 -32.37 6.86 10.23
C ASN A 385 -32.24 7.43 11.67
N PRO A 386 -33.27 7.35 12.54
CA PRO A 386 -33.29 7.95 13.88
C PRO A 386 -32.34 7.29 14.90
N LEU A 387 -31.87 6.07 14.64
CA LEU A 387 -30.81 5.40 15.42
C LEU A 387 -29.49 6.21 15.41
N PHE A 388 -29.27 6.99 14.35
CA PHE A 388 -28.09 7.83 14.14
C PHE A 388 -27.92 8.91 15.24
N ALA A 389 -29.01 9.55 15.67
CA ALA A 389 -28.96 10.58 16.70
C ALA A 389 -28.72 10.02 18.10
N GLY A 390 -29.22 8.80 18.38
CA GLY A 390 -29.09 8.15 19.69
C GLY A 390 -27.68 7.60 19.94
N ILE A 391 -27.09 6.94 18.95
CA ILE A 391 -25.78 6.28 19.10
C ILE A 391 -24.64 7.32 19.16
N SER A 392 -24.72 8.39 18.36
CA SER A 392 -23.76 9.50 18.42
C SER A 392 -23.80 10.29 19.74
N ALA A 393 -24.95 10.29 20.43
CA ALA A 393 -25.11 10.90 21.75
C ALA A 393 -24.56 10.01 22.87
N LEU A 394 -24.83 8.70 22.81
CA LEU A 394 -24.31 7.69 23.77
C LEU A 394 -22.78 7.54 23.69
N TYR A 395 -22.20 7.60 22.50
CA TYR A 395 -20.75 7.48 22.33
C TYR A 395 -19.97 8.70 22.86
N ASN A 396 -20.52 9.91 22.68
CA ASN A 396 -19.99 11.14 23.31
C ASN A 396 -20.07 11.11 24.85
N MET A 397 -20.95 10.28 25.40
CA MET A 397 -21.22 10.19 26.84
C MET A 397 -20.19 9.32 27.58
N TYR A 398 -19.61 8.30 26.92
CA TYR A 398 -18.86 7.24 27.60
C TYR A 398 -17.33 7.30 27.45
N PHE A 399 -16.79 7.92 26.40
CA PHE A 399 -15.35 7.75 26.06
C PHE A 399 -14.49 9.03 26.09
N LEU A 400 -15.03 10.16 26.55
CA LEU A 400 -14.30 11.42 26.67
C LEU A 400 -14.14 11.81 28.15
N THR A 401 -13.28 11.11 28.88
CA THR A 401 -12.96 11.44 30.28
C THR A 401 -11.73 12.31 30.48
N GLU A 402 -10.84 12.49 29.50
CA GLU A 402 -9.65 13.33 29.72
C GLU A 402 -9.32 14.18 28.50
N HIS A 403 -9.87 15.40 28.48
CA HIS A 403 -9.20 16.67 28.16
C HIS A 403 -10.23 17.73 27.77
N SER A 404 -10.11 18.87 28.45
CA SER A 404 -11.06 19.96 28.57
C SER A 404 -11.05 20.92 27.38
N SER A 405 -12.23 21.17 26.81
CA SER A 405 -12.55 22.45 26.18
C SER A 405 -13.99 22.84 26.48
N ILE A 406 -14.27 24.14 26.59
CA ILE A 406 -15.62 24.70 26.84
C ILE A 406 -16.61 24.24 25.77
N LEU A 407 -16.14 24.05 24.53
CA LEU A 407 -16.92 23.49 23.41
C LEU A 407 -17.34 22.03 23.67
N PHE A 408 -16.51 21.23 24.35
CA PHE A 408 -16.84 19.86 24.72
C PHE A 408 -17.78 19.77 25.94
N SER A 409 -17.65 20.66 26.92
CA SER A 409 -18.64 20.78 28.01
C SER A 409 -20.01 21.19 27.48
N ALA A 410 -20.06 22.14 26.54
CA ALA A 410 -21.31 22.51 25.86
C ALA A 410 -21.91 21.31 25.10
N GLY A 411 -21.07 20.54 24.39
CA GLY A 411 -21.47 19.30 23.72
C GLY A 411 -22.08 18.26 24.68
N ARG A 412 -21.50 18.08 25.87
CA ARG A 412 -22.05 17.21 26.92
C ARG A 412 -23.42 17.67 27.39
N TYR A 413 -23.59 18.95 27.74
CA TYR A 413 -24.89 19.47 28.19
C TYR A 413 -25.99 19.36 27.11
N ILE A 414 -25.61 19.52 25.84
CA ILE A 414 -26.51 19.35 24.69
C ILE A 414 -26.91 17.87 24.53
N ALA A 415 -25.97 16.92 24.68
CA ALA A 415 -26.27 15.49 24.63
C ALA A 415 -27.20 15.05 25.78
N TYR A 416 -26.97 15.54 27.01
CA TYR A 416 -27.89 15.31 28.14
C TYR A 416 -29.29 15.86 27.85
N GLY A 417 -29.38 17.05 27.25
CA GLY A 417 -30.66 17.65 26.84
C GLY A 417 -31.42 16.81 25.81
N VAL A 418 -30.73 16.21 24.84
CA VAL A 418 -31.34 15.34 23.82
C VAL A 418 -31.82 14.03 24.42
N ILE A 419 -31.02 13.40 25.28
CA ILE A 419 -31.40 12.13 25.95
C ILE A 419 -32.59 12.35 26.89
N LEU A 420 -32.58 13.44 27.67
CA LEU A 420 -33.70 13.79 28.55
C LEU A 420 -34.99 14.04 27.76
N ASN A 421 -34.89 14.65 26.57
CA ASN A 421 -36.04 14.90 25.70
C ASN A 421 -36.59 13.61 25.08
N VAL A 422 -35.71 12.70 24.63
CA VAL A 422 -36.12 11.38 24.13
C VAL A 422 -36.74 10.53 25.23
N ALA A 423 -36.19 10.55 26.44
CA ALA A 423 -36.76 9.87 27.61
C ALA A 423 -38.13 10.45 28.01
N LEU A 424 -38.28 11.79 27.98
CA LEU A 424 -39.57 12.46 28.22
C LEU A 424 -40.62 12.11 27.16
N VAL A 425 -40.23 12.07 25.88
CA VAL A 425 -41.13 11.68 24.79
C VAL A 425 -41.52 10.19 24.87
N ALA A 426 -40.59 9.33 25.29
CA ALA A 426 -40.86 7.92 25.53
C ALA A 426 -41.79 7.71 26.74
N CYS A 427 -41.56 8.40 27.85
CA CYS A 427 -42.47 8.40 29.01
C CYS A 427 -43.86 8.93 28.65
N MET A 428 -43.94 10.03 27.89
CA MET A 428 -45.23 10.61 27.44
C MET A 428 -46.01 9.67 26.50
N LYS A 429 -45.33 8.76 25.80
CA LYS A 429 -45.98 7.72 24.97
C LYS A 429 -46.45 6.50 25.78
N GLN A 430 -45.93 6.27 26.99
CA GLN A 430 -46.41 5.22 27.89
C GLN A 430 -47.61 5.66 28.75
N PHE A 431 -47.91 6.97 28.79
CA PHE A 431 -49.07 7.55 29.50
C PHE A 431 -50.23 7.93 28.57
N LYS A 432 -50.22 7.44 27.33
CA LYS A 432 -51.38 7.36 26.42
C LYS A 432 -51.66 5.90 26.14
#